data_AF-A0A920E5Y4-F1
#
_entry.id   AF-A0A920E5Y4-F1
#
_cell.length_a   1.000
_cell.length_b   1.000
_cell.length_c   1.000
_cell.angle_alpha   90.00
_cell.angle_beta   90.00
_cell.angle_gamma   90.00
#
_symmetry.space_group_name_H-M   'P 1'
#
loop_
_entity.id
_entity.type
_entity.pdbx_description
1 polymer ?
#
loop_
_entity_poly.entity_id
_entity_poly.type
_entity_poly.pdbx_seq_one_letter_code
_entity_poly.pdbx_strand_id
1 'polypeptide(L)'
;MYMVSEIFDLKGRFISKVLRTKKNCLLFILIFSIIYILSSTLVLNFYDIKKIQILNFLFSFIIIFEVCLKVSQSERFILWIGENLDKSFRLFIMFIIGLNCTYFYTRLTLQIIESY
;
A
#
# COMPACT_ATOMS: atom_id res chain seq x y z
N MET A 1 -7.43 -21.89 2.72
CA MET A 1 -8.34 -20.72 2.58
C MET A 1 -8.56 -19.96 3.89
N TYR A 2 -8.67 -20.63 5.05
CA TYR A 2 -8.83 -19.99 6.38
C TYR A 2 -7.67 -19.08 6.81
N MET A 3 -6.41 -19.49 6.56
CA MET A 3 -5.23 -18.67 6.93
C MET A 3 -5.16 -17.35 6.17
N VAL A 4 -5.60 -17.32 4.91
CA VAL A 4 -5.61 -16.11 4.09
C VAL A 4 -6.69 -15.15 4.60
N SER A 5 -7.87 -15.65 4.98
CA SER A 5 -8.89 -14.80 5.58
C SER A 5 -8.42 -14.22 6.91
N GLU A 6 -7.72 -14.96 7.77
CA GLU A 6 -7.21 -14.39 9.04
C GLU A 6 -6.07 -13.38 8.86
N ILE A 7 -5.20 -13.56 7.86
CA ILE A 7 -4.16 -12.58 7.54
C ILE A 7 -4.77 -11.27 6.99
N PHE A 8 -5.89 -11.34 6.26
CA PHE A 8 -6.61 -10.16 5.77
C PHE A 8 -7.66 -9.63 6.78
N ASP A 9 -8.11 -10.47 7.71
CA ASP A 9 -9.01 -10.15 8.82
C ASP A 9 -8.24 -9.77 10.09
N LEU A 10 -6.90 -9.63 9.99
CA LEU A 10 -6.09 -8.72 10.81
C LEU A 10 -6.71 -7.35 10.65
N LYS A 11 -7.75 -7.16 11.48
CA LYS A 11 -8.53 -5.96 11.63
C LYS A 11 -7.59 -4.82 11.41
N GLY A 12 -7.86 -4.04 10.38
CA GLY A 12 -7.29 -2.72 10.19
C GLY A 12 -7.68 -1.81 11.36
N ARG A 13 -7.57 -2.23 12.62
CA ARG A 13 -7.79 -1.44 13.83
C ARG A 13 -6.73 -0.35 13.96
N PHE A 14 -5.50 -0.60 13.48
CA PHE A 14 -4.45 0.42 13.47
C PHE A 14 -4.65 1.41 12.31
N ILE A 15 -4.79 0.87 11.09
CA ILE A 15 -4.99 1.64 9.86
C ILE A 15 -6.35 2.37 9.91
N SER A 16 -7.46 1.69 10.18
CA SER A 16 -8.79 2.33 10.28
C SER A 16 -8.92 3.32 11.43
N LYS A 17 -8.25 3.16 12.60
CA LYS A 17 -8.31 4.18 13.65
C LYS A 17 -7.59 5.46 13.26
N VAL A 18 -6.47 5.36 12.54
CA VAL A 18 -5.72 6.53 12.07
C VAL A 18 -6.41 7.18 10.86
N LEU A 19 -7.12 6.40 10.02
CA LEU A 19 -7.61 6.82 8.70
C LEU A 19 -9.12 7.06 8.56
N ARG A 20 -9.96 6.87 9.60
CA ARG A 20 -11.44 6.95 9.43
C ARG A 20 -12.01 8.34 9.16
N THR A 21 -11.22 9.40 9.22
CA THR A 21 -11.71 10.77 9.01
C THR A 21 -11.15 11.37 7.72
N LYS A 22 -12.02 11.71 6.76
CA LYS A 22 -11.67 12.53 5.57
C LYS A 22 -10.81 13.76 5.93
N LYS A 23 -10.99 14.31 7.15
CA LYS A 23 -10.23 15.44 7.71
C LYS A 23 -8.74 15.15 7.98
N ASN A 24 -8.35 13.88 8.17
CA ASN A 24 -6.99 13.52 8.58
C ASN A 24 -6.15 12.91 7.45
N CYS A 25 -6.65 12.86 6.21
CA CYS A 25 -5.93 12.27 5.07
C CYS A 25 -4.62 13.04 4.78
N LEU A 26 -4.68 14.38 4.75
CA LEU A 26 -3.50 15.23 4.58
C LEU A 26 -2.49 15.04 5.71
N LEU A 27 -2.96 15.02 6.95
CA LEU A 27 -2.13 14.79 8.13
C LEU A 27 -1.46 13.41 8.07
N PHE A 28 -2.20 12.37 7.65
CA PHE A 28 -1.68 11.03 7.47
C PHE A 28 -0.57 11.00 6.41
N ILE A 29 -0.81 11.58 5.23
CA ILE A 29 0.19 11.65 4.16
C ILE A 29 1.45 12.37 4.66
N LEU A 30 1.28 13.46 5.39
CA LEU A 30 2.39 14.25 5.92
C LEU A 30 3.21 13.46 6.96
N ILE A 31 2.55 12.85 7.95
CA ILE A 31 3.20 11.99 8.95
C ILE A 31 3.90 10.80 8.27
N PHE A 32 3.22 10.14 7.33
CA PHE A 32 3.76 9.01 6.59
C PHE A 32 5.02 9.39 5.78
N SER A 33 5.00 10.58 5.17
CA SER A 33 6.14 11.12 4.40
C SER A 33 7.32 11.43 5.32
N ILE A 34 7.09 12.03 6.49
CA ILE A 34 8.14 12.29 7.49
C ILE A 34 8.76 10.96 7.96
N ILE A 35 7.96 9.96 8.28
CA ILE A 35 8.44 8.64 8.71
C ILE A 35 9.26 7.98 7.58
N TYR A 36 8.81 8.08 6.33
CA TYR A 36 9.54 7.57 5.19
C TYR A 36 10.91 8.23 5.02
N ILE A 37 10.99 9.56 5.11
CA ILE A 37 12.25 10.31 4.99
C ILE A 37 13.21 9.94 6.13
N LEU A 38 12.71 9.88 7.38
CA LEU A 38 13.53 9.52 8.53
C LEU A 38 14.06 8.09 8.42
N SER A 39 13.20 7.12 8.09
CA SER A 39 13.60 5.72 7.92
C SER A 39 14.57 5.53 6.76
N SER A 40 14.37 6.23 5.64
CA SER A 40 15.26 6.18 4.48
C SER A 40 16.64 6.77 4.81
N THR A 41 16.68 7.92 5.51
CA THR A 41 17.94 8.54 5.96
C THR A 41 18.68 7.63 6.95
N LEU A 42 17.97 7.00 7.89
CA LEU A 42 18.59 6.02 8.79
C LEU A 42 19.16 4.83 8.00
N VAL A 43 18.41 4.27 7.06
CA VAL A 43 18.88 3.13 6.27
C VAL A 43 20.06 3.51 5.38
N LEU A 44 20.09 4.72 4.81
CA LEU A 44 21.26 5.23 4.08
C LEU A 44 22.52 5.30 4.95
N ASN A 45 22.37 5.70 6.22
CA ASN A 45 23.52 5.86 7.12
C ASN A 45 24.08 4.53 7.63
N PHE A 46 23.24 3.50 7.76
CA PHE A 46 23.63 2.21 8.35
C PHE A 46 23.72 1.07 7.33
N TYR A 47 23.16 1.23 6.13
CA TYR A 47 23.03 0.16 5.13
C TYR A 47 23.18 0.69 3.70
N ASP A 48 23.09 -0.23 2.74
CA ASP A 48 23.27 0.01 1.31
C ASP A 48 21.95 0.38 0.60
N ILE A 49 22.08 0.94 -0.61
CA ILE A 49 20.99 1.42 -1.49
C ILE A 49 19.94 0.33 -1.74
N LYS A 50 20.37 -0.94 -1.82
CA LYS A 50 19.46 -2.09 -1.98
C LYS A 50 18.42 -2.19 -0.85
N LYS A 51 18.78 -1.81 0.38
CA LYS A 51 17.84 -1.83 1.51
C LYS A 51 16.85 -0.68 1.47
N ILE A 52 17.22 0.44 0.87
CA ILE A 52 16.31 1.56 0.59
C ILE A 52 15.23 1.12 -0.39
N GLN A 53 15.57 0.30 -1.40
CA GLN A 53 14.58 -0.22 -2.34
C GLN A 53 13.53 -1.09 -1.67
N ILE A 54 13.93 -1.89 -0.66
CA ILE A 54 12.98 -2.67 0.15
C ILE A 54 12.08 -1.74 0.96
N LEU A 55 12.63 -0.69 1.58
CA LEU A 55 11.85 0.34 2.26
C LEU A 55 10.85 1.01 1.31
N ASN A 56 11.32 1.40 0.13
CA ASN A 56 10.51 2.06 -0.88
C ASN A 56 9.37 1.15 -1.35
N PHE A 57 9.64 -0.15 -1.52
CA PHE A 57 8.61 -1.16 -1.79
C PHE A 57 7.57 -1.22 -0.66
N LEU A 58 8.00 -1.34 0.59
CA LEU A 58 7.08 -1.46 1.73
C LEU A 58 6.20 -0.22 1.87
N PHE A 59 6.78 0.97 1.82
CA PHE A 59 6.04 2.23 1.96
C PHE A 59 5.08 2.46 0.78
N SER A 60 5.54 2.23 -0.45
CA SER A 60 4.69 2.33 -1.65
C SER A 60 3.56 1.31 -1.61
N PHE A 61 3.84 0.08 -1.18
CA PHE A 61 2.83 -0.96 -1.04
C PHE A 61 1.74 -0.54 -0.08
N ILE A 62 2.08 0.01 1.09
CA ILE A 62 1.09 0.43 2.08
C ILE A 62 0.14 1.48 1.50
N ILE A 63 0.68 2.52 0.82
CA ILE A 63 -0.14 3.58 0.21
C ILE A 63 -1.04 2.99 -0.89
N ILE A 64 -0.44 2.28 -1.83
CA ILE A 64 -1.14 1.73 -3.00
C ILE A 64 -2.21 0.74 -2.55
N PHE A 65 -1.87 -0.16 -1.63
CA PHE A 65 -2.78 -1.16 -1.11
C PHE A 65 -3.97 -0.51 -0.39
N GLU A 66 -3.76 0.59 0.34
CA GLU A 66 -4.86 1.33 0.96
C GLU A 66 -5.83 1.91 -0.08
N VAL A 67 -5.30 2.47 -1.17
CA VAL A 67 -6.13 2.94 -2.30
C VAL A 67 -6.90 1.76 -2.89
N CYS A 68 -6.24 0.64 -3.16
CA CYS A 68 -6.88 -0.58 -3.67
C CYS A 68 -7.98 -1.11 -2.73
N LEU A 69 -7.80 -1.06 -1.40
CA LEU A 69 -8.83 -1.42 -0.43
C LEU A 69 -10.05 -0.51 -0.53
N LYS A 70 -9.85 0.81 -0.67
CA LYS A 70 -10.96 1.76 -0.85
C LYS A 70 -11.68 1.53 -2.18
N VAL A 71 -10.94 1.25 -3.26
CA VAL A 71 -11.51 0.93 -4.57
C VAL A 71 -12.29 -0.38 -4.52
N SER A 72 -11.83 -1.40 -3.78
CA SER A 72 -12.53 -2.68 -3.64
C SER A 72 -13.95 -2.59 -3.07
N GLN A 73 -14.24 -1.49 -2.35
CA GLN A 73 -15.53 -1.21 -1.71
C GLN A 73 -16.37 -0.20 -2.50
N SER A 74 -15.83 0.36 -3.59
CA SER A 74 -16.54 1.32 -4.44
C SER A 74 -17.61 0.62 -5.28
N GLU A 75 -18.81 1.18 -5.33
CA GLU A 75 -19.89 0.71 -6.20
C GLU A 75 -19.46 0.60 -7.66
N ARG A 76 -18.68 1.58 -8.16
CA ARG A 76 -18.17 1.55 -9.54
C ARG A 76 -17.31 0.31 -9.81
N PHE A 77 -16.50 -0.09 -8.84
CA PHE A 77 -15.65 -1.26 -8.99
C PHE A 77 -16.45 -2.56 -8.87
N ILE A 78 -17.42 -2.61 -7.94
CA ILE A 78 -18.32 -3.75 -7.78
C ILE A 78 -19.12 -3.98 -9.07
N LEU A 79 -19.66 -2.93 -9.67
CA LEU A 79 -20.36 -2.98 -10.96
C LEU A 79 -19.44 -3.43 -12.11
N TRP A 80 -18.21 -2.93 -12.14
CA TRP A 80 -17.24 -3.27 -13.20
C TRP A 80 -16.81 -4.74 -13.15
N ILE A 81 -16.57 -5.29 -11.95
CA ILE A 81 -16.03 -6.65 -11.80
C ILE A 81 -17.11 -7.74 -11.79
N GLY A 82 -18.35 -7.36 -11.51
CA GLY A 82 -19.50 -8.26 -11.37
C GLY A 82 -20.04 -8.25 -9.95
N GLU A 83 -21.33 -7.96 -9.81
CA GLU A 83 -22.01 -7.79 -8.51
C GLU A 83 -22.02 -9.08 -7.68
N ASN A 84 -22.01 -10.25 -8.33
CA ASN A 84 -22.04 -11.57 -7.68
C ASN A 84 -20.68 -12.03 -7.12
N LEU A 85 -19.62 -11.22 -7.27
CA LEU A 85 -18.29 -11.60 -6.81
C LEU A 85 -18.14 -11.38 -5.30
N ASP A 86 -17.74 -12.41 -4.55
CA ASP A 86 -17.55 -12.31 -3.10
C ASP A 86 -16.54 -11.24 -2.70
N LYS A 87 -16.79 -10.59 -1.56
CA LYS A 87 -15.92 -9.52 -1.02
C LYS A 87 -14.47 -9.97 -0.88
N SER A 88 -14.22 -11.19 -0.41
CA SER A 88 -12.87 -11.75 -0.26
C SER A 88 -12.15 -11.85 -1.60
N PHE A 89 -12.88 -12.21 -2.66
CA PHE A 89 -12.33 -12.33 -4.01
C PHE A 89 -12.03 -10.95 -4.60
N ARG A 90 -12.90 -9.97 -4.37
CA ARG A 90 -12.66 -8.56 -4.75
C ARG A 90 -11.40 -7.99 -4.07
N LEU A 91 -11.22 -8.27 -2.79
CA LEU A 91 -10.02 -7.88 -2.04
C LEU A 91 -8.76 -8.56 -2.58
N PHE A 92 -8.85 -9.84 -2.92
CA PHE A 92 -7.74 -10.59 -3.51
C PHE A 92 -7.32 -10.04 -4.88
N ILE A 93 -8.27 -9.71 -5.75
CA ILE A 93 -7.97 -9.07 -7.04
C ILE A 93 -7.29 -7.71 -6.83
N MET A 94 -7.81 -6.90 -5.90
CA MET A 94 -7.22 -5.61 -5.55
C MET A 94 -5.84 -5.73 -4.92
N PHE A 95 -5.57 -6.80 -4.16
CA PHE A 95 -4.25 -7.12 -3.66
C PHE A 95 -3.25 -7.44 -4.80
N ILE A 96 -3.65 -8.25 -5.78
CA ILE A 96 -2.82 -8.55 -6.96
C ILE A 96 -2.53 -7.26 -7.75
N ILE A 97 -3.54 -6.43 -7.99
CA ILE A 97 -3.37 -5.14 -8.68
C ILE A 97 -2.41 -4.25 -7.88
N GLY A 98 -2.61 -4.13 -6.57
CA GLY A 98 -1.76 -3.32 -5.70
C GLY A 98 -0.30 -3.77 -5.69
N LEU A 99 -0.04 -5.09 -5.66
CA LEU A 99 1.31 -5.64 -5.78
C LEU A 99 1.96 -5.29 -7.12
N ASN A 100 1.24 -5.43 -8.23
CA ASN A 100 1.76 -5.09 -9.56
C ASN A 100 2.08 -3.59 -9.68
N CYS A 101 1.18 -2.72 -9.21
CA CYS A 101 1.41 -1.28 -9.19
C CYS A 101 2.64 -0.92 -8.34
N THR A 102 2.79 -1.57 -7.18
CA THR A 102 3.94 -1.35 -6.29
C THR A 102 5.24 -1.79 -6.95
N TYR A 103 5.25 -2.96 -7.59
CA TYR A 103 6.41 -3.45 -8.32
C TYR A 103 6.82 -2.50 -9.46
N PHE A 104 5.84 -2.02 -10.24
CA PHE A 104 6.09 -1.07 -11.31
C PHE A 104 6.64 0.26 -10.78
N TYR A 105 6.04 0.79 -9.71
CA TYR A 105 6.51 2.03 -9.07
C TYR A 105 7.94 1.89 -8.56
N THR A 106 8.25 0.80 -7.85
CA THR A 106 9.60 0.58 -7.33
C THR A 106 10.65 0.41 -8.43
N ARG A 107 10.30 -0.25 -9.54
CA ARG A 107 11.17 -0.31 -10.72
C ARG A 107 11.47 1.07 -11.30
N LEU A 108 10.46 1.93 -11.43
CA LEU A 108 10.66 3.30 -11.90
C LEU A 108 11.59 4.08 -10.96
N THR A 109 11.37 3.98 -9.65
CA THR A 109 12.22 4.69 -8.69
C THR A 109 13.67 4.18 -8.68
N LEU A 110 13.87 2.87 -8.89
CA LEU A 110 15.21 2.30 -9.03
C LEU A 110 15.91 2.86 -10.27
N GLN A 111 15.24 2.90 -11.42
CA GLN A 111 15.78 3.46 -12.64
C GLN A 111 16.18 4.93 -12.47
N ILE A 112 15.37 5.73 -11.77
CA ILE A 112 15.70 7.13 -11.49
C ILE A 112 16.97 7.23 -10.64
N ILE A 113 17.10 6.39 -9.61
CA ILE A 113 18.28 6.37 -8.73
C ILE A 113 19.53 5.92 -9.49
N GLU A 114 19.43 4.89 -10.34
CA GLU A 114 20.56 4.37 -11.12
C GLU A 114 20.92 5.25 -12.33
N SER A 115 20.02 6.17 -12.73
CA SER A 115 20.28 7.13 -13.83
C SER A 115 21.08 8.36 -13.42
N TYR A 116 21.37 8.50 -12.12
CA TYR A 116 22.24 9.53 -11.53
C TYR A 116 23.60 8.93 -11.13
#